data_AF-A0A6J4QV86-F1
#
_entry.id   AF-A0A6J4QV86-F1
#
_cell.length_a   1.000
_cell.length_b   1.000
_cell.length_c   1.000
_cell.angle_alpha   90.00
_cell.angle_beta   90.00
_cell.angle_gamma   90.00
#
_symmetry.space_group_name_H-M   'P 1'
#
loop_
_entity.id
_entity.type
_entity.pdbx_description
1 polymer ?
#
loop_
_entity_poly.entity_id
_entity_poly.type
_entity_poly.pdbx_seq_one_letter_code
_entity_poly.pdbx_strand_id
1 'polypeptide(L)'
;MDEVDLELIRILNERARIVQEIVAIKGDAGKPLFDPRREEEILRKVAEHNEGPIYDTSMREIFELILHRIRDLEVQREEFR
;
A
#
# COMPACT_ATOMS: atom_id res chain seq x y z
N MET A 1 -12.54 12.35 15.63
CA MET A 1 -11.87 11.04 15.53
C MET A 1 -12.44 10.33 14.32
N ASP A 2 -13.76 10.10 14.33
CA ASP A 2 -14.49 9.43 13.26
C ASP A 2 -14.24 10.02 11.86
N GLU A 3 -14.15 11.34 11.70
CA GLU A 3 -13.86 11.97 10.40
C GLU A 3 -12.46 11.63 9.86
N VAL A 4 -11.45 11.60 10.73
CA VAL A 4 -10.07 11.23 10.35
C VAL A 4 -10.02 9.76 9.98
N ASP A 5 -10.70 8.90 10.74
CA ASP A 5 -10.77 7.46 10.45
C ASP A 5 -11.47 7.20 9.11
N LEU A 6 -12.56 7.92 8.83
CA LEU A 6 -13.25 7.84 7.54
C LEU A 6 -12.36 8.30 6.38
N GLU A 7 -11.56 9.35 6.57
CA GLU A 7 -10.61 9.80 5.58
C GLU A 7 -9.48 8.77 5.35
N LEU A 8 -8.95 8.17 6.42
CA LEU A 8 -7.97 7.09 6.31
C LEU A 8 -8.55 5.91 5.52
N ILE A 9 -9.78 5.48 5.82
CA ILE A 9 -10.47 4.42 5.07
C ILE A 9 -10.59 4.80 3.59
N ARG A 10 -11.01 6.03 3.28
CA ARG A 10 -11.16 6.52 1.91
C ARG A 10 -9.81 6.49 1.16
N ILE A 11 -8.74 6.99 1.76
CA ILE A 11 -7.41 7.08 1.15
C ILE A 11 -6.81 5.69 0.96
N LEU A 12 -6.94 4.79 1.93
CA LEU A 12 -6.44 3.42 1.83
C LEU A 12 -7.14 2.63 0.72
N ASN A 13 -8.46 2.79 0.60
CA ASN A 13 -9.23 2.19 -0.50
C ASN A 13 -8.83 2.75 -1.86
N GLU A 14 -8.59 4.06 -1.95
CA GLU A 14 -8.08 4.67 -3.18
C GLU A 14 -6.70 4.12 -3.57
N ARG A 15 -5.81 4.00 -2.60
CA ARG A 15 -4.49 3.39 -2.80
C ARG A 15 -4.61 1.95 -3.30
N ALA A 16 -5.53 1.16 -2.75
CA ALA A 16 -5.79 -0.21 -3.19
C ALA A 16 -6.27 -0.26 -4.66
N ARG A 17 -7.19 0.64 -5.05
CA ARG A 17 -7.65 0.75 -6.45
C ARG A 17 -6.52 1.06 -7.43
N ILE A 18 -5.65 2.01 -7.08
CA ILE A 18 -4.48 2.35 -7.91
C ILE A 18 -3.58 1.13 -8.10
N VAL A 19 -3.33 0.35 -7.04
CA VAL A 19 -2.53 -0.88 -7.15
C VAL A 19 -3.22 -1.90 -8.07
N GLN A 20 -4.55 -2.08 -7.95
CA GLN A 20 -5.33 -2.96 -8.82
C GLN A 20 -5.27 -2.56 -10.30
N GLU A 21 -5.36 -1.27 -10.59
CA GLU A 21 -5.23 -0.77 -11.97
C GLU A 21 -3.82 -1.05 -12.52
N ILE A 22 -2.79 -0.83 -11.71
CA ILE A 22 -1.40 -1.14 -12.08
C ILE A 22 -1.23 -2.65 -12.35
N VAL A 23 -1.86 -3.50 -11.55
CA VAL A 23 -1.87 -4.96 -11.75
C VAL A 23 -2.58 -5.31 -13.06
N ALA A 24 -3.78 -4.78 -13.30
CA ALA A 24 -4.54 -5.07 -14.50
C ALA A 24 -3.74 -4.72 -15.77
N ILE A 25 -3.01 -3.60 -15.76
CA ILE A 25 -2.14 -3.18 -16.87
C ILE A 25 -0.90 -4.06 -17.00
N LYS A 26 -0.31 -4.52 -15.88
CA LYS A 26 0.94 -5.31 -15.88
C LYS A 26 0.74 -6.82 -15.98
N GLY A 27 -0.45 -7.33 -15.66
CA GLY A 27 -0.82 -8.74 -15.76
C GLY A 27 -0.69 -9.26 -17.19
N ASP A 28 -1.00 -8.42 -18.17
CA ASP A 28 -0.79 -8.69 -19.60
C ASP A 28 0.70 -8.80 -19.99
N ALA A 29 1.61 -8.35 -19.11
CA ALA A 29 3.06 -8.35 -19.33
C ALA A 29 3.84 -9.34 -18.43
N GLY A 30 3.15 -10.15 -17.61
CA GLY A 30 3.77 -11.23 -16.81
C GLY A 30 4.78 -10.77 -15.74
N LYS A 31 4.72 -9.51 -15.29
CA LYS A 31 5.65 -8.96 -14.28
C LYS A 31 5.09 -9.11 -12.86
N PRO A 32 5.92 -9.49 -11.87
CA PRO A 32 5.49 -9.58 -10.48
C PRO A 32 5.06 -8.20 -9.96
N LEU A 33 3.97 -8.19 -9.19
CA LEU A 33 3.47 -6.99 -8.50
C LEU A 33 4.45 -6.52 -7.41
N PHE A 34 5.20 -7.45 -6.84
CA PHE A 34 6.20 -7.18 -5.81
C PHE A 34 7.50 -6.67 -6.43
N ASP A 35 7.82 -5.40 -6.16
CA ASP A 35 9.11 -4.79 -6.48
C ASP A 35 9.73 -4.24 -5.17
N PRO A 36 10.69 -4.98 -4.56
CA PRO A 36 11.33 -4.57 -3.32
C PRO A 36 11.95 -3.17 -3.37
N ARG A 37 12.48 -2.76 -4.54
CA ARG A 37 13.08 -1.44 -4.70
C ARG A 37 12.01 -0.36 -4.62
N ARG A 38 10.86 -0.61 -5.24
CA ARG A 38 9.73 0.32 -5.18
C ARG A 38 9.17 0.46 -3.77
N GLU A 39 9.11 -0.62 -3.00
CA GLU A 39 8.64 -0.56 -1.62
C GLU A 39 9.59 0.23 -0.73
N GLU A 40 10.90 -0.01 -0.85
CA GLU A 40 11.89 0.76 -0.09
C GLU A 40 11.85 2.26 -0.44
N GLU A 41 11.64 2.61 -1.72
CA GLU A 41 11.42 4.02 -2.11
C GLU A 41 10.21 4.65 -1.41
N ILE A 42 9.11 3.90 -1.25
CA ILE A 42 7.92 4.37 -0.56
C ILE A 42 8.23 4.55 0.93
N LEU A 43 8.84 3.55 1.57
CA LEU A 43 9.16 3.60 3.00
C LEU A 43 10.17 4.70 3.34
N ARG A 44 11.14 4.96 2.46
CA ARG A 44 12.06 6.09 2.60
C ARG A 44 11.29 7.41 2.57
N LYS A 45 10.42 7.62 1.58
CA LYS A 45 9.61 8.84 1.48
C LYS A 45 8.70 9.04 2.69
N VAL A 46 8.12 7.96 3.19
CA VAL A 46 7.29 7.98 4.41
C VAL A 46 8.09 8.52 5.59
N ALA A 47 9.29 8.02 5.82
CA ALA A 47 10.16 8.54 6.88
C ALA A 47 10.60 10.00 6.62
N GLU A 48 10.95 10.35 5.37
CA GLU A 48 11.36 11.72 5.00
C GLU A 48 10.27 12.77 5.23
N HIS A 49 8.99 12.39 5.13
CA HIS A 49 7.85 13.31 5.28
C HIS A 49 7.11 13.13 6.61
N ASN A 50 7.61 12.29 7.51
CA ASN A 50 7.01 12.09 8.82
C ASN A 50 7.41 13.22 9.76
N GLU A 51 6.49 14.17 9.99
CA GLU A 51 6.71 15.30 10.90
C GLU A 51 6.44 14.93 12.39
N GLY A 52 6.14 13.67 12.67
CA GLY A 52 5.73 13.19 14.00
C GLY A 52 4.23 13.39 14.25
N PRO A 53 3.72 13.06 15.46
CA PRO A 53 4.46 12.65 16.67
C PRO A 53 4.84 11.16 16.69
N ILE A 54 4.45 10.39 15.67
CA ILE A 54 4.81 8.97 15.54
C ILE A 54 6.29 8.87 15.14
N TYR A 55 7.05 7.98 15.77
CA TYR A 55 8.43 7.73 15.40
C TYR A 55 8.54 7.14 13.98
N ASP A 56 9.58 7.51 13.24
CA ASP A 56 9.81 7.04 11.87
C ASP A 56 9.77 5.51 11.75
N THR A 57 10.31 4.79 12.75
CA THR A 57 10.28 3.33 12.79
C THR A 57 8.85 2.80 12.80
N SER A 58 7.99 3.34 13.67
CA SER A 58 6.59 2.95 13.76
C SER A 58 5.80 3.37 12.51
N MET A 59 6.11 4.54 11.93
CA MET A 59 5.48 4.97 10.68
C MET A 59 5.86 4.04 9.52
N ARG A 60 7.12 3.60 9.45
CA ARG A 60 7.57 2.60 8.46
C ARG A 60 6.82 1.28 8.64
N GLU A 61 6.72 0.75 9.86
CA GLU A 61 5.99 -0.50 10.16
C GLU A 61 4.51 -0.43 9.72
N ILE A 62 3.84 0.70 9.96
CA ILE A 62 2.45 0.91 9.52
C ILE A 62 2.37 0.85 7.99
N PHE A 63 3.27 1.52 7.29
CA PHE A 63 3.27 1.54 5.82
C PHE A 63 3.67 0.20 5.19
N GLU A 64 4.58 -0.56 5.81
CA GLU A 64 4.89 -1.94 5.44
C GLU A 64 3.64 -2.83 5.52
N LEU A 65 2.89 -2.73 6.62
CA LEU A 65 1.65 -3.47 6.78
C LEU A 65 0.59 -3.09 5.73
N ILE A 66 0.43 -1.79 5.45
CA ILE A 66 -0.49 -1.30 4.41
C ILE A 66 -0.10 -1.84 3.03
N LEU A 67 1.19 -1.80 2.69
CA LEU A 67 1.74 -2.34 1.45
C LEU A 67 1.45 -3.84 1.32
N HIS A 68 1.73 -4.60 2.37
CA HIS A 68 1.50 -6.04 2.43
C HIS A 68 0.01 -6.38 2.25
N ARG A 69 -0.90 -5.75 3.00
CA ARG A 69 -2.34 -6.05 2.93
C ARG A 69 -2.98 -5.67 1.61
N ILE A 70 -2.58 -4.55 1.01
CA ILE A 70 -3.09 -4.16 -0.31
C ILE A 70 -2.63 -5.15 -1.39
N ARG A 71 -1.46 -5.77 -1.23
CA ARG A 71 -0.99 -6.83 -2.13
C ARG A 71 -1.78 -8.13 -1.94
N ASP A 72 -2.08 -8.51 -0.70
CA ASP A 72 -2.85 -9.72 -0.37
C ASP A 72 -4.27 -9.71 -0.97
N LEU A 73 -4.87 -8.54 -1.21
CA LEU A 73 -6.18 -8.41 -1.86
C LEU A 73 -6.24 -9.11 -3.22
N GLU A 74 -5.11 -9.20 -3.92
CA GLU A 74 -5.03 -9.88 -5.22
C GLU A 74 -5.03 -11.41 -5.06
N VAL A 75 -4.37 -11.94 -4.02
CA VAL A 75 -4.32 -13.38 -3.72
C VAL A 75 -5.72 -13.91 -3.40
N GLN A 76 -6.50 -13.16 -2.62
CA GLN A 76 -7.86 -13.56 -2.28
C GLN A 76 -8.81 -13.52 -3.48
N ARG A 77 -8.56 -12.66 -4.48
CA ARG A 77 -9.41 -12.55 -5.66
C ARG A 77 -9.24 -13.72 -6.64
N GLU A 78 -8.07 -14.36 -6.64
CA GLU A 78 -7.80 -15.59 -7.39
C GLU A 78 -8.40 -16.83 -6.70
N GLU A 79 -8.48 -16.86 -5.37
CA GLU A 79 -9.09 -17.98 -4.62
C GLU A 79 -10.63 -18.07 -4.76
N PHE A 80 -11.30 -16.99 -5.19
CA PHE A 80 -12.76 -16.94 -5.38
C PHE A 80 -13.19 -16.86 -6.86
N ARG A 81 -12.28 -17.14 -7.81
CA ARG A 81 -12.60 -17.28 -9.25
C ARG A 81 -12.59 -18.73 -9.68
#